data_AF-R5LI95-F1
#
_entry.id   AF-R5LI95-F1
#
_cell.length_a   1.000
_cell.length_b   1.000
_cell.length_c   1.000
_cell.angle_alpha   90.00
_cell.angle_beta   90.00
_cell.angle_gamma   90.00
#
_symmetry.space_group_name_H-M   'P 1'
#
loop_
_entity.id
_entity.type
_entity.pdbx_description
1 polymer ?
#
loop_
_entity_poly.entity_id
_entity_poly.type
_entity_poly.pdbx_seq_one_letter_code
_entity_poly.pdbx_strand_id
1 'polypeptide(L)'
;MNQKQELWTNDVALFDYGDNGLVYKLMSIIPFRGQNLIMTKDEDFSSEVPYSLSENKTACEYLDGKLSEIASGLFFKKTISSVYLTGKGFGDSFNAPDFFKVICDRKRAFSGQNLYVKGACYQAVGTTEGSMLKNYVLCCNERITTGIELKIIERGKEKILRLVKPGVNWYGADCSFNLIVDEAKELEMFLSPVDTVEKQLVKIPLTDFPERPRKTTLINFKISFTSDKRCYVMVIDKGFGEFFPGSGRIINEEIML
;
A
#
# COMPACT_ATOMS: atom_id res chain seq x y z
N MET A 1 9.19 7.24 9.54
CA MET A 1 9.04 8.10 10.73
C MET A 1 10.34 8.09 11.54
N ASN A 2 11.32 8.87 11.10
CA ASN A 2 12.61 9.03 11.79
C ASN A 2 12.88 10.49 12.19
N GLN A 3 11.80 11.22 12.47
CA GLN A 3 11.79 12.64 12.77
C GLN A 3 10.91 12.89 14.00
N LYS A 4 11.07 14.06 14.62
CA LYS A 4 10.28 14.48 15.79
C LYS A 4 8.77 14.35 15.51
N GLN A 5 8.04 13.80 16.48
CA GLN A 5 6.61 13.46 16.35
C GLN A 5 5.73 14.65 15.96
N GLU A 6 6.06 15.85 16.45
CA GLU A 6 5.38 17.12 16.10
C GLU A 6 5.26 17.36 14.58
N LEU A 7 6.23 16.86 13.80
CA LEU A 7 6.29 17.08 12.35
C LEU A 7 5.27 16.24 11.57
N TRP A 8 4.76 15.17 12.16
CA TRP A 8 3.86 14.20 11.51
C TRP A 8 2.66 13.86 12.40
N THR A 9 2.32 14.72 13.36
CA THR A 9 1.19 14.50 14.27
C THR A 9 -0.15 14.56 13.53
N ASN A 10 -0.26 15.44 12.53
CA ASN A 10 -1.37 15.48 11.58
C ASN A 10 -0.85 15.13 10.18
N ASP A 11 -1.60 15.49 9.16
CA ASP A 11 -1.22 15.26 7.77
C ASP A 11 0.13 15.92 7.42
N VAL A 12 0.87 15.29 6.51
CA VAL A 12 2.14 15.79 5.97
C VAL A 12 2.02 15.95 4.48
N ALA A 13 2.26 17.16 4.00
CA ALA A 13 2.19 17.51 2.58
C ALA A 13 3.57 17.46 1.93
N LEU A 14 3.62 17.07 0.66
CA LEU A 14 4.79 17.13 -0.20
C LEU A 14 4.38 17.77 -1.53
N PHE A 15 5.07 18.85 -1.90
CA PHE A 15 5.06 19.38 -3.26
C PHE A 15 6.35 18.92 -3.95
N ASP A 16 6.19 18.17 -5.02
CA ASP A 16 7.28 17.71 -5.88
C ASP A 16 7.18 18.41 -7.22
N TYR A 17 8.08 19.37 -7.45
CA TYR A 17 8.11 20.16 -8.69
C TYR A 17 9.32 19.76 -9.53
N GLY A 18 9.14 18.69 -10.31
CA GLY A 18 10.17 18.11 -11.17
C GLY A 18 10.03 18.53 -12.64
N ASP A 19 10.81 17.88 -13.50
CA ASP A 19 10.84 18.14 -14.95
C ASP A 19 9.47 17.89 -15.62
N ASN A 20 8.64 17.01 -15.04
CA ASN A 20 7.30 16.70 -15.53
C ASN A 20 6.22 17.68 -15.02
N GLY A 21 6.57 18.70 -14.23
CA GLY A 21 5.62 19.60 -13.59
C GLY A 21 5.35 19.26 -12.12
N LEU A 22 4.34 19.92 -11.54
CA LEU A 22 4.01 19.82 -10.12
C LEU A 22 3.15 18.60 -9.79
N VAL A 23 3.58 17.82 -8.81
CA VAL A 23 2.79 16.77 -8.18
C VAL A 23 2.68 17.05 -6.68
N TYR A 24 1.47 16.93 -6.15
CA TYR A 24 1.20 17.00 -4.72
C TYR A 24 0.98 15.61 -4.15
N LYS A 25 1.56 15.35 -2.98
CA LYS A 25 1.32 14.12 -2.21
C LYS A 25 0.97 14.47 -0.78
N LEU A 26 -0.09 13.84 -0.27
CA LEU A 26 -0.53 13.97 1.12
C LEU A 26 -0.36 12.63 1.83
N MET A 27 0.36 12.63 2.94
CA MET A 27 0.45 11.51 3.87
C MET A 27 -0.47 11.77 5.07
N SER A 28 -1.30 10.79 5.39
CA SER A 28 -2.18 10.81 6.58
C SER A 28 -1.93 9.59 7.44
N ILE A 29 -2.05 9.74 8.76
CA ILE A 29 -1.94 8.63 9.71
C ILE A 29 -3.30 8.43 10.38
N ILE A 30 -3.88 7.24 10.20
CA ILE A 30 -5.22 6.91 10.69
C ILE A 30 -5.10 5.74 11.68
N PRO A 31 -5.48 5.92 12.95
CA PRO A 31 -5.54 4.81 13.90
C PRO A 31 -6.60 3.79 13.48
N PHE A 32 -6.23 2.51 13.42
CA PHE A 32 -7.12 1.41 13.08
C PHE A 32 -6.73 0.14 13.83
N ARG A 33 -7.66 -0.41 14.63
CA ARG A 33 -7.50 -1.69 15.36
C ARG A 33 -6.17 -1.83 16.13
N GLY A 34 -5.74 -0.77 16.81
CA GLY A 34 -4.48 -0.78 17.59
C GLY A 34 -3.21 -0.68 16.73
N GLN A 35 -3.35 -0.42 15.43
CA GLN A 35 -2.29 -0.09 14.48
C GLN A 35 -2.53 1.31 13.91
N ASN A 36 -1.55 1.82 13.18
CA ASN A 36 -1.65 3.10 12.47
C ASN A 36 -1.53 2.86 10.96
N LEU A 37 -2.56 3.21 10.20
CA LEU A 37 -2.52 3.17 8.73
C LEU A 37 -1.84 4.43 8.21
N ILE A 38 -0.86 4.29 7.33
CA ILE A 38 -0.26 5.39 6.58
C ILE A 38 -0.89 5.40 5.21
N MET A 39 -1.77 6.35 4.96
CA MET A 39 -2.43 6.54 3.67
C MET A 39 -1.68 7.61 2.87
N THR A 40 -1.62 7.44 1.55
CA THR A 40 -1.11 8.48 0.64
C THR A 40 -2.15 8.85 -0.40
N LYS A 41 -2.33 10.14 -0.66
CA LYS A 41 -3.12 10.66 -1.78
C LYS A 41 -2.22 11.49 -2.68
N ASP A 42 -2.27 11.22 -3.98
CA ASP A 42 -1.52 11.94 -4.99
C ASP A 42 -2.49 12.78 -5.84
N GLU A 43 -2.10 14.01 -6.15
CA GLU A 43 -2.80 14.91 -7.05
C GLU A 43 -1.79 15.50 -8.05
N ASP A 44 -2.08 15.35 -9.34
CA ASP A 44 -1.21 15.78 -10.43
C ASP A 44 -1.65 17.15 -10.94
N PHE A 45 -0.77 18.13 -10.86
CA PHE A 45 -0.95 19.50 -11.34
C PHE A 45 0.01 19.83 -12.48
N SER A 46 0.64 18.85 -13.12
CA SER A 46 1.64 19.03 -14.18
C SER A 46 1.13 19.85 -15.37
N SER A 47 -0.16 19.74 -15.70
CA SER A 47 -0.81 20.52 -16.75
C SER A 47 -1.02 21.99 -16.38
N GLU A 48 -1.29 22.27 -15.10
CA GLU A 48 -1.51 23.62 -14.57
C GLU A 48 -0.19 24.33 -14.23
N VAL A 49 0.79 23.55 -13.77
CA VAL A 49 2.10 24.02 -13.32
C VAL A 49 3.20 23.14 -13.95
N PRO A 50 3.44 23.29 -15.27
CA PRO A 50 4.54 22.61 -15.94
C PRO A 50 5.88 23.20 -15.52
N TYR A 51 6.97 22.43 -15.67
CA TYR A 51 8.32 22.86 -15.25
C TYR A 51 8.79 24.15 -15.93
N SER A 52 8.38 24.39 -17.18
CA SER A 52 8.76 25.58 -17.96
C SER A 52 8.37 26.91 -17.31
N LEU A 53 7.35 26.93 -16.42
CA LEU A 53 7.00 28.13 -15.66
C LEU A 53 8.08 28.51 -14.64
N SER A 54 8.85 27.54 -14.13
CA SER A 54 9.95 27.81 -13.18
C SER A 54 11.19 28.42 -13.86
N GLU A 55 11.38 28.19 -15.16
CA GLU A 55 12.51 28.73 -15.92
C GLU A 55 12.27 30.17 -16.41
N ASN A 56 11.01 30.56 -16.54
CA ASN A 56 10.62 31.85 -17.07
C ASN A 56 10.50 32.89 -15.94
N LYS A 57 11.51 33.75 -15.79
CA LYS A 57 11.53 34.83 -14.78
C LYS A 57 10.34 35.80 -14.86
N THR A 58 9.76 35.98 -16.04
CA THR A 58 8.56 36.80 -16.25
C THR A 58 7.27 36.12 -15.77
N ALA A 59 7.31 34.81 -15.51
CA ALA A 59 6.18 34.03 -15.00
C ALA A 59 6.21 33.84 -13.46
N CYS A 60 7.18 34.43 -12.74
CA CYS A 60 7.32 34.22 -11.30
C CYS A 60 6.08 34.65 -10.50
N GLU A 61 5.49 35.81 -10.79
CA GLU A 61 4.27 36.28 -10.12
C GLU A 61 3.07 35.36 -10.39
N TYR A 62 2.94 34.90 -11.64
CA TYR A 62 1.92 33.94 -12.02
C TYR A 62 2.10 32.61 -11.30
N LEU A 63 3.34 32.10 -11.25
CA LEU A 63 3.68 30.85 -10.58
C LEU A 63 3.40 30.93 -9.07
N ASP A 64 3.77 32.04 -8.42
CA ASP A 64 3.46 32.27 -7.00
C ASP A 64 1.95 32.27 -6.74
N GLY A 65 1.19 33.04 -7.54
CA GLY A 65 -0.26 33.10 -7.44
C GLY A 65 -0.91 31.72 -7.65
N LYS A 66 -0.44 30.96 -8.64
CA LYS A 66 -0.99 29.63 -8.97
C LYS A 66 -0.68 28.60 -7.89
N LEU A 67 0.56 28.57 -7.38
CA LEU A 67 0.95 27.69 -6.27
C LEU A 67 0.18 28.03 -4.98
N SER A 68 -0.01 29.31 -4.70
CA SER A 68 -0.79 29.80 -3.56
C SER A 68 -2.25 29.39 -3.63
N GLU A 69 -2.88 29.50 -4.80
CA GLU A 69 -4.24 29.03 -5.08
C GLU A 69 -4.35 27.51 -4.81
N ILE A 70 -3.47 26.72 -5.43
CA ILE A 70 -3.43 25.26 -5.30
C ILE A 70 -3.25 24.87 -3.83
N ALA A 71 -2.26 25.43 -3.14
CA ALA A 71 -2.00 25.12 -1.74
C ALA A 71 -3.18 25.47 -0.82
N SER A 72 -3.82 26.62 -1.05
CA SER A 72 -4.98 27.05 -0.28
C SER A 72 -6.16 26.10 -0.46
N GLY A 73 -6.41 25.65 -1.70
CA GLY A 73 -7.43 24.65 -2.01
C GLY A 73 -7.14 23.30 -1.35
N LEU A 74 -5.91 22.80 -1.48
CA LEU A 74 -5.48 21.52 -0.92
C LEU A 74 -5.55 21.50 0.61
N PHE A 75 -5.23 22.62 1.27
CA PHE A 75 -5.20 22.72 2.73
C PHE A 75 -6.55 23.07 3.35
N PHE A 76 -7.55 23.41 2.53
CA PHE A 76 -8.88 23.74 3.02
C PHE A 76 -9.47 22.59 3.84
N LYS A 77 -9.86 22.88 5.09
CA LYS A 77 -10.37 21.91 6.08
C LYS A 77 -9.42 20.75 6.40
N LYS A 78 -8.12 20.89 6.13
CA LYS A 78 -7.09 19.93 6.53
C LYS A 78 -6.18 20.51 7.61
N THR A 79 -5.81 19.68 8.57
CA THR A 79 -4.78 20.02 9.55
C THR A 79 -3.47 19.44 9.07
N ILE A 80 -2.58 20.27 8.53
CA ILE A 80 -1.25 19.86 8.09
C ILE A 80 -0.24 20.21 9.19
N SER A 81 0.64 19.27 9.55
CA SER A 81 1.74 19.52 10.50
C SER A 81 2.98 20.09 9.81
N SER A 82 3.37 19.49 8.68
CA SER A 82 4.55 19.89 7.92
C SER A 82 4.31 19.84 6.42
N VAL A 83 5.03 20.71 5.71
CA VAL A 83 5.05 20.78 4.25
C VAL A 83 6.49 20.55 3.78
N TYR A 84 6.69 19.63 2.85
CA TYR A 84 7.96 19.36 2.20
C TYR A 84 7.93 19.86 0.76
N LEU A 85 9.02 20.49 0.32
CA LEU A 85 9.25 20.93 -1.05
C LEU A 85 10.45 20.17 -1.60
N THR A 86 10.29 19.52 -2.76
CA THR A 86 11.37 18.80 -3.46
C THR A 86 11.24 18.98 -4.97
N GLY A 87 12.31 18.71 -5.71
CA GLY A 87 12.32 18.87 -7.17
C GLY A 87 12.95 20.18 -7.60
N LYS A 88 13.46 20.21 -8.83
CA LYS A 88 14.28 21.32 -9.36
C LYS A 88 13.53 22.65 -9.41
N GLY A 89 12.20 22.62 -9.54
CA GLY A 89 11.36 23.82 -9.54
C GLY A 89 11.38 24.58 -8.21
N PHE A 90 11.78 23.93 -7.11
CA PHE A 90 12.03 24.55 -5.80
C PHE A 90 13.54 24.72 -5.51
N GLY A 91 14.34 25.01 -6.54
CA GLY A 91 15.77 25.28 -6.42
C GLY A 91 16.09 26.60 -5.68
N ASP A 92 17.39 26.91 -5.55
CA ASP A 92 17.89 28.01 -4.70
C ASP A 92 17.36 29.40 -5.09
N SER A 93 16.99 29.60 -6.35
CA SER A 93 16.42 30.86 -6.86
C SER A 93 14.90 30.95 -6.78
N PHE A 94 14.23 29.92 -6.26
CA PHE A 94 12.77 29.90 -6.16
C PHE A 94 12.29 30.89 -5.10
N ASN A 95 11.40 31.81 -5.50
CA ASN A 95 10.82 32.82 -4.62
C ASN A 95 9.34 33.01 -4.94
N ALA A 96 8.49 32.63 -4.01
CA ALA A 96 7.03 32.67 -4.12
C ALA A 96 6.43 33.10 -2.78
N PRO A 97 6.46 34.41 -2.44
CA PRO A 97 6.06 34.91 -1.14
C PRO A 97 4.62 34.60 -0.76
N ASP A 98 3.67 34.61 -1.70
CA ASP A 98 2.27 34.32 -1.39
C ASP A 98 2.07 32.83 -1.11
N PHE A 99 2.70 31.96 -1.88
CA PHE A 99 2.75 30.52 -1.60
C PHE A 99 3.40 30.23 -0.24
N PHE A 100 4.51 30.91 0.09
CA PHE A 100 5.17 30.76 1.40
C PHE A 100 4.28 31.17 2.56
N LYS A 101 3.47 32.23 2.43
CA LYS A 101 2.48 32.60 3.46
C LYS A 101 1.50 31.46 3.72
N VAL A 102 1.02 30.78 2.68
CA VAL A 102 0.07 29.67 2.81
C VAL A 102 0.71 28.45 3.48
N ILE A 103 1.89 28.03 3.03
CA ILE A 103 2.53 26.79 3.51
C ILE A 103 3.20 26.94 4.88
N CYS A 104 3.56 28.17 5.28
CA CYS A 104 4.19 28.45 6.58
C CYS A 104 3.19 28.94 7.64
N ASP A 105 1.93 29.22 7.30
CA ASP A 105 0.94 29.65 8.29
C ASP A 105 0.66 28.53 9.31
N ARG A 106 1.20 28.68 10.53
CA ARG A 106 1.10 27.72 11.64
C ARG A 106 1.61 26.31 11.33
N LYS A 107 2.47 26.19 10.32
CA LYS A 107 3.00 24.93 9.78
C LYS A 107 4.51 25.03 9.59
N ARG A 108 5.22 23.91 9.66
CA ARG A 108 6.66 23.89 9.35
C ARG A 108 6.88 23.51 7.89
N ALA A 109 7.58 24.35 7.14
CA ALA A 109 7.96 24.07 5.77
C ALA A 109 9.44 23.72 5.68
N PHE A 110 9.78 22.72 4.86
CA PHE A 110 11.15 22.28 4.61
C PHE A 110 11.38 22.13 3.11
N SER A 111 12.51 22.63 2.61
CA SER A 111 12.93 22.39 1.23
C SER A 111 14.16 21.49 1.20
N GLY A 112 14.22 20.54 0.26
CA GLY A 112 15.40 19.70 0.07
C GLY A 112 15.26 18.66 -1.05
N GLN A 113 16.35 18.45 -1.78
CA GLN A 113 16.36 17.61 -2.99
C GLN A 113 16.64 16.11 -2.73
N ASN A 114 16.90 15.72 -1.48
CA ASN A 114 17.30 14.35 -1.13
C ASN A 114 16.22 13.56 -0.37
N LEU A 115 14.97 14.03 -0.38
CA LEU A 115 13.89 13.45 0.41
C LEU A 115 13.64 11.98 0.06
N TYR A 116 13.49 11.67 -1.25
CA TYR A 116 13.27 10.31 -1.72
C TYR A 116 14.45 9.37 -1.42
N VAL A 117 15.67 9.85 -1.64
CA VAL A 117 16.89 9.06 -1.39
C VAL A 117 17.00 8.72 0.10
N LYS A 118 16.80 9.70 0.99
CA LYS A 118 16.76 9.46 2.44
C LYS A 118 15.66 8.47 2.81
N GLY A 119 14.46 8.62 2.25
CA GLY A 119 13.35 7.70 2.45
C GLY A 119 13.69 6.27 2.06
N ALA A 120 14.31 6.08 0.90
CA ALA A 120 14.76 4.77 0.42
C ALA A 120 15.80 4.14 1.36
N CYS A 121 16.79 4.91 1.81
CA CYS A 121 17.78 4.43 2.79
C CYS A 121 17.13 4.01 4.11
N TYR A 122 16.18 4.80 4.64
CA TYR A 122 15.46 4.43 5.87
C TYR A 122 14.60 3.19 5.69
N GLN A 123 13.96 3.03 4.54
CA GLN A 123 13.20 1.84 4.23
C GLN A 123 14.11 0.60 4.19
N ALA A 124 15.28 0.70 3.54
CA ALA A 124 16.25 -0.39 3.48
C ALA A 124 16.72 -0.84 4.88
N VAL A 125 17.12 0.12 5.73
CA VAL A 125 17.50 -0.16 7.12
C VAL A 125 16.33 -0.76 7.91
N GLY A 126 15.12 -0.21 7.76
CA GLY A 126 13.93 -0.70 8.44
C GLY A 126 13.55 -2.14 8.06
N THR A 127 13.81 -2.55 6.81
CA THR A 127 13.63 -3.94 6.37
C THR A 127 14.64 -4.89 7.01
N THR A 128 15.89 -4.47 7.22
CA THR A 128 16.94 -5.29 7.86
C THR A 128 16.76 -5.39 9.38
N GLU A 129 16.38 -4.30 10.05
CA GLU A 129 16.32 -4.22 11.52
C GLU A 129 14.93 -4.50 12.12
N GLY A 130 13.88 -4.60 11.28
CA GLY A 130 12.57 -5.14 11.63
C GLY A 130 11.72 -4.32 12.62
N SER A 131 12.10 -3.08 12.94
CA SER A 131 11.55 -2.34 14.09
C SER A 131 10.83 -1.03 13.77
N MET A 132 11.25 -0.28 12.74
CA MET A 132 10.84 1.12 12.57
C MET A 132 9.35 1.32 12.23
N LEU A 133 8.69 0.34 11.59
CA LEU A 133 7.29 0.43 11.14
C LEU A 133 6.39 -0.66 11.74
N LYS A 134 6.82 -1.31 12.83
CA LYS A 134 6.12 -2.49 13.38
C LYS A 134 4.63 -2.26 13.72
N ASN A 135 4.28 -1.04 14.12
CA ASN A 135 2.90 -0.66 14.48
C ASN A 135 2.17 0.08 13.34
N TYR A 136 2.76 0.11 12.15
CA TYR A 136 2.23 0.84 11.01
C TYR A 136 1.93 -0.10 9.85
N VAL A 137 0.86 0.20 9.13
CA VAL A 137 0.52 -0.44 7.87
C VAL A 137 0.63 0.61 6.78
N LEU A 138 1.49 0.36 5.79
CA LEU A 138 1.65 1.26 4.65
C LEU A 138 0.53 0.97 3.63
N CYS A 139 -0.37 1.92 3.46
CA CYS A 139 -1.52 1.87 2.55
C CYS A 139 -1.31 2.88 1.42
N CYS A 140 -0.23 2.69 0.68
CA CYS A 140 0.12 3.48 -0.50
C CYS A 140 -0.07 2.63 -1.77
N ASN A 141 0.01 3.27 -2.93
CA ASN A 141 -0.03 2.58 -4.22
C ASN A 141 0.91 1.37 -4.24
N GLU A 142 0.52 0.33 -4.97
CA GLU A 142 1.26 -0.93 -5.12
C GLU A 142 1.27 -1.84 -3.87
N ARG A 143 0.64 -1.42 -2.76
CA ARG A 143 0.54 -2.24 -1.54
C ARG A 143 -0.87 -2.77 -1.36
N ILE A 144 -0.95 -4.07 -1.07
CA ILE A 144 -2.22 -4.73 -0.76
C ILE A 144 -2.74 -4.19 0.56
N THR A 145 -3.94 -3.60 0.55
CA THR A 145 -4.61 -3.06 1.75
C THR A 145 -5.52 -4.08 2.43
N THR A 146 -5.62 -5.28 1.89
CA THR A 146 -6.51 -6.35 2.39
C THR A 146 -5.70 -7.52 2.92
N GLY A 147 -5.89 -7.85 4.19
CA GLY A 147 -5.28 -9.03 4.79
C GLY A 147 -5.94 -10.29 4.25
N ILE A 148 -5.13 -11.28 3.85
CA ILE A 148 -5.63 -12.54 3.28
C ILE A 148 -5.25 -13.67 4.23
N GLU A 149 -6.26 -14.38 4.71
CA GLU A 149 -6.13 -15.38 5.75
C GLU A 149 -6.88 -16.66 5.35
N LEU A 150 -6.32 -17.83 5.61
CA LEU A 150 -6.91 -19.13 5.28
C LEU A 150 -7.23 -19.90 6.56
N LYS A 151 -8.45 -20.45 6.67
CA LYS A 151 -8.77 -21.39 7.75
C LYS A 151 -8.08 -22.72 7.49
N ILE A 152 -7.30 -23.18 8.47
CA ILE A 152 -6.56 -24.45 8.40
C ILE A 152 -6.71 -25.24 9.70
N ILE A 153 -6.33 -26.52 9.65
CA ILE A 153 -6.12 -27.34 10.84
C ILE A 153 -4.62 -27.60 10.95
N GLU A 154 -4.02 -27.17 12.05
CA GLU A 154 -2.62 -27.44 12.36
C GLU A 154 -2.53 -28.22 13.67
N ARG A 155 -1.93 -29.42 13.64
CA ARG A 155 -1.80 -30.31 14.81
C ARG A 155 -3.14 -30.55 15.53
N GLY A 156 -4.20 -30.76 14.73
CA GLY A 156 -5.55 -31.07 15.22
C GLY A 156 -6.32 -29.88 15.79
N LYS A 157 -5.81 -28.65 15.67
CA LYS A 157 -6.50 -27.43 16.11
C LYS A 157 -6.83 -26.54 14.93
N GLU A 158 -8.04 -26.02 14.88
CA GLU A 158 -8.40 -24.97 13.92
C GLU A 158 -7.55 -23.72 14.17
N LYS A 159 -7.01 -23.17 13.09
CA LYS A 159 -6.19 -21.95 13.09
C LYS A 159 -6.50 -21.11 11.85
N ILE A 160 -6.16 -19.84 11.95
CA ILE A 160 -6.16 -18.91 10.82
C ILE A 160 -4.70 -18.70 10.39
N LEU A 161 -4.36 -19.22 9.21
CA LEU A 161 -3.07 -19.00 8.58
C LEU A 161 -3.10 -17.67 7.83
N ARG A 162 -2.28 -16.71 8.24
CA ARG A 162 -2.13 -15.46 7.48
C ARG A 162 -1.25 -15.70 6.26
N LEU A 163 -1.83 -15.57 5.09
CA LEU A 163 -1.14 -15.68 3.80
C LEU A 163 -0.48 -14.34 3.44
N VAL A 164 -1.25 -13.25 3.54
CA VAL A 164 -0.77 -11.89 3.23
C VAL A 164 -1.12 -10.94 4.37
N LYS A 165 -0.13 -10.14 4.78
CA LYS A 165 -0.35 -9.01 5.70
C LYS A 165 -0.69 -7.77 4.88
N PRO A 166 -1.64 -6.92 5.34
CA PRO A 166 -1.81 -5.59 4.76
C PRO A 166 -0.49 -4.82 4.73
N GLY A 167 -0.32 -4.01 3.70
CA GLY A 167 0.85 -3.18 3.46
C GLY A 167 2.03 -3.91 2.82
N VAL A 168 1.88 -5.14 2.35
CA VAL A 168 2.89 -5.82 1.54
C VAL A 168 2.74 -5.39 0.07
N ASN A 169 3.85 -5.21 -0.65
CA ASN A 169 3.84 -4.92 -2.08
C ASN A 169 3.24 -6.11 -2.84
N TRP A 170 2.28 -5.88 -3.75
CA TRP A 170 1.55 -6.98 -4.40
C TRP A 170 2.47 -7.92 -5.18
N TYR A 171 3.48 -7.38 -5.88
CA TYR A 171 4.44 -8.14 -6.68
C TYR A 171 5.41 -9.00 -5.83
N GLY A 172 5.39 -8.86 -4.51
CA GLY A 172 6.15 -9.69 -3.58
C GLY A 172 5.26 -10.48 -2.61
N ALA A 173 3.94 -10.53 -2.85
CA ALA A 173 2.98 -11.15 -1.94
C ALA A 173 2.59 -12.58 -2.34
N ASP A 174 3.01 -13.04 -3.51
CA ASP A 174 2.78 -14.40 -3.99
C ASP A 174 3.26 -15.43 -2.97
N CYS A 175 2.43 -16.45 -2.71
CA CYS A 175 2.84 -17.56 -1.87
C CYS A 175 2.17 -18.87 -2.27
N SER A 176 2.80 -19.98 -1.86
CA SER A 176 2.34 -21.33 -2.16
C SER A 176 2.47 -22.24 -0.95
N PHE A 177 1.43 -23.04 -0.71
CA PHE A 177 1.36 -23.99 0.39
C PHE A 177 0.91 -25.35 -0.12
N ASN A 178 1.45 -26.41 0.46
CA ASN A 178 0.92 -27.75 0.29
C ASN A 178 0.02 -28.06 1.49
N LEU A 179 -1.24 -28.39 1.22
CA LEU A 179 -2.26 -28.64 2.24
C LEU A 179 -2.87 -30.03 2.02
N ILE A 180 -3.20 -30.73 3.10
CA ILE A 180 -3.92 -32.01 3.03
C ILE A 180 -5.40 -31.73 3.25
N VAL A 181 -6.24 -32.20 2.34
CA VAL A 181 -7.70 -32.08 2.45
C VAL A 181 -8.22 -33.12 3.44
N ASP A 182 -8.84 -32.63 4.51
CA ASP A 182 -9.42 -33.46 5.58
C ASP A 182 -10.95 -33.34 5.53
N GLU A 183 -11.60 -34.07 4.61
CA GLU A 183 -13.07 -34.08 4.40
C GLU A 183 -13.70 -32.71 4.04
N ALA A 184 -12.89 -31.68 3.85
CA ALA A 184 -13.33 -30.34 3.46
C ALA A 184 -13.85 -30.35 2.02
N LYS A 185 -15.05 -29.76 1.81
CA LYS A 185 -15.65 -29.57 0.49
C LYS A 185 -15.26 -28.24 -0.15
N GLU A 186 -14.75 -27.31 0.63
CA GLU A 186 -14.37 -25.97 0.20
C GLU A 186 -13.21 -25.45 1.07
N LEU A 187 -12.44 -24.53 0.52
CA LEU A 187 -11.48 -23.73 1.27
C LEU A 187 -12.17 -22.46 1.75
N GLU A 188 -11.98 -22.13 3.04
CA GLU A 188 -12.51 -20.90 3.65
C GLU A 188 -11.38 -19.87 3.78
N MET A 189 -11.44 -18.83 2.95
CA MET A 189 -10.49 -17.73 2.95
C MET A 189 -11.17 -16.44 3.44
N PHE A 190 -10.54 -15.73 4.36
CA PHE A 190 -11.00 -14.45 4.89
C PHE A 190 -10.21 -13.30 4.28
N LEU A 191 -10.92 -12.33 3.74
CA LEU A 191 -10.41 -11.04 3.31
C LEU A 191 -10.72 -10.02 4.41
N SER A 192 -9.69 -9.29 4.84
CA SER A 192 -9.78 -8.30 5.91
C SER A 192 -9.23 -6.95 5.43
N PRO A 193 -10.03 -6.15 4.71
CA PRO A 193 -9.65 -4.80 4.33
C PRO A 193 -9.31 -3.94 5.56
N VAL A 194 -8.41 -2.98 5.40
CA VAL A 194 -8.02 -2.05 6.49
C VAL A 194 -8.97 -0.86 6.66
N ASP A 195 -9.84 -0.61 5.68
CA ASP A 195 -10.83 0.46 5.69
C ASP A 195 -12.18 0.03 6.29
N THR A 196 -12.41 -1.28 6.46
CA THR A 196 -13.66 -1.81 7.05
C THR A 196 -13.41 -2.73 8.24
N VAL A 197 -14.41 -2.83 9.11
CA VAL A 197 -14.39 -3.76 10.25
C VAL A 197 -14.81 -5.17 9.80
N GLU A 198 -15.61 -5.28 8.75
CA GLU A 198 -16.15 -6.56 8.33
C GLU A 198 -15.12 -7.38 7.56
N LYS A 199 -15.03 -8.67 7.91
CA LYS A 199 -14.24 -9.62 7.12
C LYS A 199 -15.16 -10.26 6.10
N GLN A 200 -14.72 -10.32 4.85
CA GLN A 200 -15.41 -11.07 3.82
C GLN A 200 -14.91 -12.51 3.81
N LEU A 201 -15.83 -13.47 3.87
CA LEU A 201 -15.54 -14.89 3.69
C LEU A 201 -15.70 -15.25 2.21
N VAL A 202 -14.63 -15.76 1.61
CA VAL A 202 -14.62 -16.36 0.27
C VAL A 202 -14.51 -17.88 0.44
N LYS A 203 -15.45 -18.59 -0.18
CA LYS A 203 -15.49 -20.06 -0.19
C LYS A 203 -15.10 -20.55 -1.57
N ILE A 204 -14.04 -21.36 -1.66
CA ILE A 204 -13.54 -21.92 -2.91
C ILE A 204 -13.91 -23.40 -2.94
N PRO A 205 -14.92 -23.82 -3.73
CA PRO A 205 -15.35 -25.22 -3.79
C PRO A 205 -14.24 -26.12 -4.30
N LEU A 206 -14.09 -27.30 -3.71
CA LEU A 206 -13.15 -28.35 -4.16
C LEU A 206 -13.87 -29.42 -4.99
N THR A 207 -15.04 -29.11 -5.53
CA THR A 207 -15.95 -30.03 -6.23
C THR A 207 -15.34 -30.65 -7.48
N ASP A 208 -14.36 -29.97 -8.08
CA ASP A 208 -13.67 -30.46 -9.25
C ASP A 208 -12.64 -31.54 -8.90
N PHE A 209 -12.35 -31.84 -7.64
CA PHE A 209 -11.42 -32.92 -7.29
C PHE A 209 -12.13 -34.28 -7.20
N PRO A 210 -11.44 -35.38 -7.55
CA PRO A 210 -12.02 -36.71 -7.42
C PRO A 210 -12.32 -37.03 -5.95
N GLU A 211 -13.42 -37.76 -5.71
CA GLU A 211 -13.71 -38.27 -4.38
C GLU A 211 -12.66 -39.30 -3.97
N ARG A 212 -12.05 -39.07 -2.80
CA ARG A 212 -11.06 -39.97 -2.21
C ARG A 212 -11.29 -40.07 -0.71
N PRO A 213 -10.76 -41.10 -0.04
CA PRO A 213 -10.78 -41.18 1.42
C PRO A 213 -10.18 -39.93 2.08
N ARG A 214 -10.61 -39.67 3.31
CA ARG A 214 -10.05 -38.64 4.18
C ARG A 214 -8.51 -38.61 4.15
N LYS A 215 -7.90 -37.40 4.05
CA LYS A 215 -6.45 -37.16 4.10
C LYS A 215 -5.63 -37.82 2.99
N THR A 216 -6.24 -38.13 1.85
CA THR A 216 -5.56 -38.73 0.69
C THR A 216 -5.48 -37.78 -0.52
N THR A 217 -5.73 -36.50 -0.31
CA THR A 217 -5.62 -35.45 -1.32
C THR A 217 -4.71 -34.35 -0.79
N LEU A 218 -3.48 -34.29 -1.29
CA LEU A 218 -2.58 -33.14 -1.18
C LEU A 218 -2.97 -32.14 -2.27
N ILE A 219 -3.20 -30.90 -1.87
CA ILE A 219 -3.41 -29.79 -2.79
C ILE A 219 -2.21 -28.86 -2.72
N ASN A 220 -1.80 -28.34 -3.86
CA ASN A 220 -0.93 -27.19 -3.91
C ASN A 220 -1.81 -25.95 -4.08
N PHE A 221 -1.93 -25.18 -3.01
CA PHE A 221 -2.63 -23.91 -2.96
C PHE A 221 -1.64 -22.79 -3.27
N LYS A 222 -2.01 -21.89 -4.18
CA LYS A 222 -1.20 -20.76 -4.62
C LYS A 222 -2.05 -19.51 -4.64
N ILE A 223 -1.45 -18.41 -4.23
CA ILE A 223 -1.99 -17.08 -4.50
C ILE A 223 -0.96 -16.25 -5.25
N SER A 224 -1.43 -15.48 -6.21
CA SER A 224 -0.63 -14.53 -6.99
C SER A 224 -1.41 -13.26 -7.26
N PHE A 225 -0.71 -12.15 -7.53
CA PHE A 225 -1.34 -10.85 -7.70
C PHE A 225 -1.02 -10.24 -9.06
N THR A 226 -1.99 -9.55 -9.66
CA THR A 226 -1.78 -8.71 -10.86
C THR A 226 -1.84 -7.23 -10.54
N SER A 227 -2.40 -6.87 -9.39
CA SER A 227 -2.39 -5.52 -8.82
C SER A 227 -2.62 -5.58 -7.31
N ASP A 228 -2.57 -4.42 -6.66
CA ASP A 228 -2.94 -4.24 -5.26
C ASP A 228 -4.44 -4.49 -4.95
N LYS A 229 -5.27 -4.66 -5.99
CA LYS A 229 -6.73 -4.87 -5.89
C LYS A 229 -7.21 -6.22 -6.40
N ARG A 230 -6.33 -7.05 -6.96
CA ARG A 230 -6.69 -8.31 -7.61
C ARG A 230 -5.77 -9.45 -7.20
N CYS A 231 -6.38 -10.50 -6.66
CA CYS A 231 -5.73 -11.74 -6.27
C CYS A 231 -6.25 -12.89 -7.13
N TYR A 232 -5.36 -13.74 -7.61
CA TYR A 232 -5.67 -15.01 -8.24
C TYR A 232 -5.33 -16.15 -7.29
N VAL A 233 -6.29 -17.04 -7.07
CA VAL A 233 -6.11 -18.26 -6.30
C VAL A 233 -6.06 -19.43 -7.27
N MET A 234 -5.06 -20.29 -7.12
CA MET A 234 -4.92 -21.51 -7.89
C MET A 234 -4.78 -22.70 -6.93
N VAL A 235 -5.61 -23.71 -7.10
CA VAL A 235 -5.58 -24.94 -6.29
C VAL A 235 -5.39 -26.13 -7.21
N ILE A 236 -4.31 -26.87 -7.01
CA ILE A 236 -3.93 -28.00 -7.87
C ILE A 236 -3.99 -29.30 -7.06
N ASP A 237 -4.75 -30.29 -7.54
CA ASP A 237 -4.73 -31.64 -6.95
C ASP A 237 -3.41 -32.36 -7.28
N LYS A 238 -2.63 -32.64 -6.24
CA LYS A 238 -1.37 -33.39 -6.31
C LYS A 238 -1.52 -34.84 -5.86
N GLY A 239 -2.71 -35.26 -5.42
CA GLY A 239 -2.93 -36.62 -4.91
C GLY A 239 -2.16 -36.87 -3.62
N PHE A 240 -1.76 -38.11 -3.36
CA PHE A 240 -0.98 -38.49 -2.18
C PHE A 240 -0.02 -39.64 -2.54
N GLY A 241 0.98 -39.30 -3.37
CA GLY A 241 1.93 -40.28 -3.90
C GLY A 241 1.28 -41.28 -4.85
N GLU A 242 1.84 -42.48 -4.93
CA GLU A 242 1.40 -43.53 -5.85
C GLU A 242 0.07 -44.18 -5.43
N PHE A 243 -0.22 -44.22 -4.12
CA PHE A 243 -1.46 -44.81 -3.59
C PHE A 243 -2.71 -44.03 -4.03
N PHE A 244 -2.57 -42.73 -4.19
CA PHE A 244 -3.65 -41.84 -4.63
C PHE A 244 -3.09 -40.85 -5.65
N PRO A 245 -2.99 -41.22 -6.94
CA PRO A 245 -2.37 -40.35 -7.94
C PRO A 245 -3.11 -39.01 -8.05
N GLY A 246 -2.35 -37.93 -8.22
CA GLY A 246 -2.94 -36.61 -8.48
C GLY A 246 -3.69 -36.60 -9.80
N SER A 247 -4.90 -36.03 -9.80
CA SER A 247 -5.67 -35.88 -11.04
C SER A 247 -5.13 -34.76 -11.93
N GLY A 248 -4.28 -33.89 -11.38
CA GLY A 248 -3.77 -32.70 -12.07
C GLY A 248 -4.82 -31.62 -12.30
N ARG A 249 -6.06 -31.81 -11.81
CA ARG A 249 -7.12 -30.80 -11.92
C ARG A 249 -6.73 -29.53 -11.19
N ILE A 250 -7.13 -28.41 -11.77
CA ILE A 250 -6.79 -27.06 -11.31
C ILE A 250 -8.09 -26.29 -11.15
N ILE A 251 -8.27 -25.68 -9.98
CA ILE A 251 -9.32 -24.71 -9.70
C ILE A 251 -8.65 -23.33 -9.70
N ASN A 252 -9.24 -22.38 -10.42
CA ASN A 252 -8.76 -21.00 -10.49
C ASN A 252 -9.88 -20.04 -10.11
N GLU A 253 -9.60 -19.10 -9.21
CA GLU A 253 -10.54 -18.07 -8.79
C GLU A 253 -9.86 -16.71 -8.86
N GLU A 254 -10.54 -15.72 -9.45
CA GLU A 254 -10.13 -14.31 -9.38
C GLU A 254 -10.94 -13.61 -8.29
N ILE A 255 -10.25 -12.90 -7.41
CA ILE A 255 -10.82 -12.28 -6.22
C ILE A 255 -10.44 -10.81 -6.21
N MET A 256 -11.46 -9.95 -6.10
CA MET A 256 -11.29 -8.53 -5.85
C MET A 256 -11.02 -8.30 -4.36
N LEU A 257 -9.99 -7.51 -4.06
CA LEU A 257 -9.51 -7.23 -2.69
C LEU A 257 -10.11 -5.96 -2.09
#